data_AF-A0A6N3C2K1-F1
#
_entry.id   AF-A0A6N3C2K1-F1
#
_cell.length_a   1.000
_cell.length_b   1.000
_cell.length_c   1.000
_cell.angle_alpha   90.00
_cell.angle_beta   90.00
_cell.angle_gamma   90.00
#
_symmetry.space_group_name_H-M   'P 1'
#
loop_
_entity.id
_entity.type
_entity.pdbx_description
1 polymer ?
#
loop_
_entity_poly.entity_id
_entity_poly.type
_entity_poly.pdbx_seq_one_letter_code
_entity_poly.pdbx_strand_id
1 'polypeptide(L)'
;MSGMDRHSELQQHKTAAEYRQAADEHVRTLKDFWKDFLVSGLFVLAAIVAIFACLAWFAANNRVSATGSTIGAKADRYTLTAAGEGKPDAHVGYYERTAEERHTIAGLDTADGMTVTLDSNLNNETAGSLYPGARGKITFTVTPHTDNLGDITINLSRILKAKGNIYEEADGNLSDDASTLLSLVKGHLLFFTSCKNGYYSDRVVDSKIEIHKSEFCENGDVTKPTNKSVTINLYWVWPEYFQNFVLTGNANYYKNLFAPPTDGKNPDYVALQADMNKNKVNYFFGAAGGKEAASAPTVSASMTSSDTAICSALYNNADEQIGDKVKYIQLRMSAQEGVSS
;
A
#
# COMPACT_ATOMS: atom_id res chain seq x y z
N MET A 1 15.33 -89.57 -2.13
CA MET A 1 16.71 -89.06 -2.33
C MET A 1 16.64 -87.57 -2.02
N SER A 2 16.91 -87.18 -0.77
CA SER A 2 18.25 -86.91 -0.19
C SER A 2 18.93 -85.70 -0.82
N GLY A 3 19.23 -84.70 0.02
CA GLY A 3 20.02 -83.52 -0.33
C GLY A 3 19.80 -82.36 0.64
N MET A 4 20.24 -82.52 1.89
CA MET A 4 20.33 -81.46 2.91
C MET A 4 21.80 -81.00 3.03
N ASP A 5 22.00 -79.74 3.46
CA ASP A 5 23.21 -79.10 4.03
C ASP A 5 23.62 -77.82 3.29
N ARG A 6 24.01 -76.70 3.89
CA ARG A 6 24.20 -76.24 5.28
C ARG A 6 24.47 -74.73 5.18
N HIS A 7 24.03 -73.93 6.15
CA HIS A 7 24.88 -73.03 6.96
C HIS A 7 24.07 -71.98 7.75
N SER A 8 24.52 -71.82 8.98
CA SER A 8 24.00 -71.13 10.15
C SER A 8 24.59 -69.72 10.34
N GLU A 9 23.75 -68.81 10.90
CA GLU A 9 24.07 -67.69 11.82
C GLU A 9 24.97 -66.52 11.32
N LEU A 10 24.76 -65.22 11.63
CA LEU A 10 24.43 -64.55 12.90
C LEU A 10 23.86 -63.10 12.69
N GLN A 11 23.20 -62.58 13.74
CA GLN A 11 22.56 -61.25 13.96
C GLN A 11 23.36 -60.02 13.46
N GLN A 12 22.76 -58.86 13.08
CA GLN A 12 21.96 -57.96 13.94
C GLN A 12 21.39 -56.75 13.14
N HIS A 13 20.07 -56.46 13.23
CA HIS A 13 19.45 -55.13 13.50
C HIS A 13 17.97 -55.01 13.04
N LYS A 14 17.10 -54.84 14.04
CA LYS A 14 15.64 -54.55 14.07
C LYS A 14 14.71 -55.46 13.27
N THR A 15 13.93 -56.26 14.00
CA THR A 15 12.93 -57.17 13.43
C THR A 15 11.67 -56.40 13.00
N ALA A 16 11.05 -56.82 11.89
CA ALA A 16 9.85 -56.17 11.33
C ALA A 16 8.67 -56.01 12.31
N ALA A 17 8.62 -56.82 13.38
CA ALA A 17 7.63 -56.70 14.44
C ALA A 17 7.86 -55.47 15.34
N GLU A 18 9.12 -55.09 15.60
CA GLU A 18 9.46 -53.90 16.39
C GLU A 18 9.25 -52.62 15.57
N TYR A 19 9.47 -52.67 14.25
CA TYR A 19 9.04 -51.60 13.32
C TYR A 19 7.52 -51.46 13.27
N ARG A 20 6.78 -52.57 13.32
CA ARG A 20 5.31 -52.54 13.37
C ARG A 20 4.80 -51.97 14.69
N GLN A 21 5.43 -52.30 15.82
CA GLN A 21 5.01 -51.78 17.13
C GLN A 21 5.29 -50.27 17.27
N ALA A 22 6.42 -49.78 16.76
CA ALA A 22 6.71 -48.34 16.66
C ALA A 22 5.81 -47.62 15.64
N ALA A 23 5.47 -48.29 14.52
CA ALA A 23 4.51 -47.77 13.55
C ALA A 23 3.08 -47.72 14.10
N ASP A 24 2.66 -48.71 14.89
CA ASP A 24 1.32 -48.76 15.50
C ASP A 24 1.17 -47.69 16.61
N GLU A 25 2.26 -47.37 17.33
CA GLU A 25 2.31 -46.26 18.28
C GLU A 25 2.25 -44.90 17.56
N HIS A 26 2.97 -44.76 16.43
CA HIS A 26 2.85 -43.61 15.51
C HIS A 26 1.48 -43.48 14.84
N VAL A 27 0.81 -44.60 14.52
CA VAL A 27 -0.54 -44.59 13.94
C VAL A 27 -1.58 -44.20 14.98
N ARG A 28 -1.36 -44.55 16.25
CA ARG A 28 -2.19 -44.09 17.37
C ARG A 28 -2.05 -42.59 17.61
N THR A 29 -0.83 -42.07 17.65
CA THR A 29 -0.61 -40.62 17.78
C THR A 29 -1.14 -39.86 16.56
N LEU A 30 -1.01 -40.40 15.34
CA LEU A 30 -1.58 -39.80 14.14
C LEU A 30 -3.11 -39.82 14.17
N LYS A 31 -3.74 -40.88 14.68
CA LYS A 31 -5.20 -40.97 14.80
C LYS A 31 -5.75 -40.00 15.84
N ASP A 32 -5.04 -39.80 16.95
CA ASP A 32 -5.37 -38.76 17.93
C ASP A 32 -5.13 -37.36 17.34
N PHE A 33 -4.08 -37.17 16.54
CA PHE A 33 -3.85 -35.94 15.77
C PHE A 33 -4.97 -35.67 14.75
N TRP A 34 -5.47 -36.70 14.06
CA TRP A 34 -6.58 -36.60 13.11
C TRP A 34 -7.92 -36.37 13.81
N LYS A 35 -8.09 -36.86 15.04
CA LYS A 35 -9.27 -36.59 15.86
C LYS A 35 -9.25 -35.13 16.35
N ASP A 36 -8.09 -34.64 16.80
CA ASP A 36 -7.89 -33.23 17.16
C ASP A 36 -7.97 -32.31 15.93
N PHE A 37 -7.55 -32.79 14.75
CA PHE A 37 -7.69 -32.09 13.47
C PHE A 37 -9.15 -32.07 12.97
N LEU A 38 -9.94 -33.11 13.19
CA LEU A 38 -11.36 -33.11 12.81
C LEU A 38 -12.22 -32.27 13.77
N VAL A 39 -11.84 -32.21 15.05
CA VAL A 39 -12.50 -31.34 16.04
C VAL A 39 -12.05 -29.86 15.88
N SER A 40 -10.85 -29.59 15.35
CA SER A 40 -10.38 -28.23 15.01
C SER A 40 -10.60 -27.80 13.55
N GLY A 41 -10.83 -28.74 12.64
CA GLY A 41 -10.99 -28.50 11.19
C GLY A 41 -12.30 -27.78 10.87
N LEU A 42 -13.31 -27.91 11.71
CA LEU A 42 -14.53 -27.09 11.61
C LEU A 42 -14.23 -25.60 11.85
N PHE A 43 -13.24 -25.27 12.70
CA PHE A 43 -12.81 -23.90 12.93
C PHE A 43 -11.89 -23.38 11.81
N VAL A 44 -11.09 -24.23 11.17
CA VAL A 44 -10.27 -23.85 10.01
C VAL A 44 -11.13 -23.59 8.78
N LEU A 45 -12.16 -24.40 8.53
CA LEU A 45 -13.09 -24.20 7.42
C LEU A 45 -13.98 -22.97 7.66
N ALA A 46 -14.40 -22.72 8.90
CA ALA A 46 -15.07 -21.47 9.29
C ALA A 46 -14.15 -20.24 9.16
N ALA A 47 -12.86 -20.35 9.48
CA ALA A 47 -11.89 -19.27 9.31
C ALA A 47 -11.61 -18.96 7.83
N ILE A 48 -11.52 -19.98 6.97
CA ILE A 48 -11.38 -19.80 5.51
C ILE A 48 -12.67 -19.19 4.92
N VAL A 49 -13.84 -19.66 5.37
CA VAL A 49 -15.13 -19.05 4.98
C VAL A 49 -15.24 -17.61 5.49
N ALA A 50 -14.72 -17.28 6.67
CA ALA A 50 -14.63 -15.92 7.19
C ALA A 50 -13.65 -15.06 6.37
N ILE A 51 -12.51 -15.61 5.94
CA ILE A 51 -11.55 -14.91 5.06
C ILE A 51 -12.18 -14.64 3.69
N PHE A 52 -12.88 -15.61 3.08
CA PHE A 52 -13.57 -15.38 1.81
C PHE A 52 -14.82 -14.50 1.95
N ALA A 53 -15.52 -14.52 3.08
CA ALA A 53 -16.60 -13.58 3.37
C ALA A 53 -16.05 -12.16 3.61
N CYS A 54 -14.88 -12.01 4.23
CA CYS A 54 -14.17 -10.73 4.34
C CYS A 54 -13.68 -10.24 2.98
N LEU A 55 -13.18 -11.12 2.10
CA LEU A 55 -12.81 -10.78 0.72
C LEU A 55 -14.04 -10.43 -0.14
N ALA A 56 -15.18 -11.11 0.06
CA ALA A 56 -16.44 -10.78 -0.60
C ALA A 56 -17.06 -9.48 -0.08
N TRP A 57 -16.87 -9.13 1.20
CA TRP A 57 -17.24 -7.84 1.78
C TRP A 57 -16.29 -6.71 1.35
N PHE A 58 -14.99 -6.99 1.19
CA PHE A 58 -14.02 -6.07 0.60
C PHE A 58 -14.27 -5.85 -0.90
N ALA A 59 -14.64 -6.90 -1.65
CA ALA A 59 -15.02 -6.79 -3.05
C ALA A 59 -16.41 -6.15 -3.25
N ALA A 60 -17.33 -6.28 -2.27
CA ALA A 60 -18.65 -5.66 -2.33
C ALA A 60 -18.65 -4.13 -2.12
N ASN A 61 -17.54 -3.53 -1.69
CA ASN A 61 -17.39 -2.07 -1.69
C ASN A 61 -16.68 -1.52 -2.95
N ASN A 62 -16.29 -2.39 -3.89
CA ASN A 62 -16.00 -1.97 -5.26
C ASN A 62 -17.30 -1.76 -6.02
N ARG A 63 -17.96 -0.62 -5.76
CA ARG A 63 -18.89 0.03 -6.67
C ARG A 63 -19.03 1.50 -6.28
N VAL A 64 -18.17 2.34 -6.84
CA VAL A 64 -18.63 3.65 -7.35
C VAL A 64 -18.72 3.47 -8.87
N SER A 65 -19.87 2.98 -9.31
CA SER A 65 -20.23 2.91 -10.72
C SER A 65 -20.61 4.31 -11.18
N ALA A 66 -19.64 5.10 -11.63
CA ALA A 66 -19.93 6.38 -12.27
C ALA A 66 -20.21 6.15 -13.77
N THR A 67 -21.48 5.86 -14.06
CA THR A 67 -22.06 6.32 -15.32
C THR A 67 -22.48 7.77 -15.08
N GLY A 68 -22.13 8.66 -16.00
CA GLY A 68 -22.21 10.11 -15.83
C GLY A 68 -23.48 10.63 -15.12
N SER A 69 -23.25 11.63 -14.27
CA SER A 69 -24.25 12.35 -13.47
C SER A 69 -24.89 11.52 -12.35
N THR A 70 -24.72 11.98 -11.11
CA THR A 70 -25.21 11.43 -9.83
C THR A 70 -24.41 10.26 -9.22
N ILE A 71 -23.37 10.60 -8.45
CA ILE A 71 -22.82 9.70 -7.40
C ILE A 71 -23.88 9.66 -6.31
N GLY A 72 -24.55 8.52 -6.19
CA GLY A 72 -25.70 8.28 -5.31
C GLY A 72 -25.65 6.86 -4.74
N ALA A 73 -24.92 6.61 -3.65
CA ALA A 73 -24.89 5.32 -2.97
C ALA A 73 -25.72 5.37 -1.66
N LYS A 74 -26.94 4.83 -1.72
CA LYS A 74 -27.75 4.48 -0.53
C LYS A 74 -27.96 5.66 0.45
N ALA A 75 -28.65 6.71 -0.01
CA ALA A 75 -28.86 7.96 0.73
C ALA A 75 -27.55 8.45 1.38
N ASP A 76 -26.60 8.82 0.52
CA ASP A 76 -25.23 9.21 0.88
C ASP A 76 -25.24 10.15 2.09
N ARG A 77 -24.77 9.66 3.24
CA ARG A 77 -24.61 10.50 4.44
C ARG A 77 -23.50 11.53 4.26
N TYR A 78 -22.68 11.37 3.24
CA TYR A 78 -21.63 12.28 2.83
C TYR A 78 -21.26 12.08 1.37
N THR A 79 -20.65 13.08 0.74
CA THR A 79 -20.05 12.98 -0.60
C THR A 79 -18.57 13.31 -0.56
N LEU A 80 -17.80 12.66 -1.44
CA LEU A 80 -16.41 13.01 -1.72
C LEU A 80 -16.37 13.78 -3.05
N THR A 81 -15.90 15.02 -3.01
CA THR A 81 -15.87 15.90 -4.18
C THR A 81 -14.44 16.34 -4.48
N ALA A 82 -13.97 16.16 -5.71
CA ALA A 82 -12.67 16.64 -6.14
C ALA A 82 -12.64 18.18 -6.23
N ALA A 83 -11.48 18.79 -5.99
CA ALA A 83 -11.31 20.21 -6.20
C ALA A 83 -11.51 20.57 -7.67
N GLY A 84 -12.37 21.55 -7.93
CA GLY A 84 -12.71 21.98 -9.28
C GLY A 84 -13.98 21.36 -9.84
N GLU A 85 -14.52 20.30 -9.23
CA GLU A 85 -15.75 19.63 -9.70
C GLU A 85 -16.85 20.65 -10.05
N GLY A 86 -17.41 20.54 -11.26
CA GLY A 86 -18.47 21.43 -11.77
C GLY A 86 -18.04 22.84 -12.20
N LYS A 87 -16.74 23.17 -12.16
CA LYS A 87 -16.21 24.47 -12.65
C LYS A 87 -15.81 24.42 -14.14
N PRO A 88 -15.68 25.56 -14.83
CA PRO A 88 -15.28 25.58 -16.25
C PRO A 88 -13.90 24.97 -16.55
N ASP A 89 -12.98 24.98 -15.58
CA ASP A 89 -11.65 24.37 -15.66
C ASP A 89 -11.64 22.89 -15.22
N ALA A 90 -12.78 22.33 -14.81
CA ALA A 90 -12.94 20.92 -14.47
C ALA A 90 -12.91 20.06 -15.73
N HIS A 91 -12.08 19.02 -15.74
CA HIS A 91 -12.02 18.09 -16.84
C HIS A 91 -11.44 16.74 -16.41
N VAL A 92 -11.57 15.73 -17.26
CA VAL A 92 -10.91 14.44 -17.08
C VAL A 92 -9.42 14.56 -17.38
N GLY A 93 -8.58 13.75 -16.74
CA GLY A 93 -7.13 13.77 -16.96
C GLY A 93 -6.76 13.48 -18.41
N TYR A 94 -5.54 13.84 -18.82
CA TYR A 94 -5.05 13.72 -20.19
C TYR A 94 -5.35 12.35 -20.81
N TYR A 95 -5.06 11.27 -20.08
CA TYR A 95 -5.25 9.90 -20.57
C TYR A 95 -6.73 9.45 -20.69
N GLU A 96 -7.68 10.33 -20.39
CA GLU A 96 -9.12 10.05 -20.37
C GLU A 96 -9.91 10.92 -21.36
N ARG A 97 -9.29 11.92 -22.01
CA ARG A 97 -9.99 12.94 -22.81
C ARG A 97 -10.50 12.37 -24.14
N THR A 98 -9.66 11.71 -24.92
CA THR A 98 -9.99 11.12 -26.22
C THR A 98 -10.06 9.59 -26.21
N ALA A 99 -10.57 8.98 -27.28
CA ALA A 99 -10.59 7.53 -27.41
C ALA A 99 -9.17 6.95 -27.54
N GLU A 100 -8.30 7.66 -28.25
CA GLU A 100 -6.90 7.33 -28.48
C GLU A 100 -6.09 7.38 -27.17
N GLU A 101 -6.30 8.42 -26.36
CA GLU A 101 -5.68 8.53 -25.03
C GLU A 101 -6.18 7.44 -24.08
N ARG A 102 -7.50 7.17 -24.05
CA ARG A 102 -8.05 6.08 -23.24
C ARG A 102 -7.51 4.71 -23.62
N HIS A 103 -7.16 4.50 -24.88
CA HIS A 103 -6.57 3.23 -25.33
C HIS A 103 -5.25 2.93 -24.60
N THR A 104 -4.45 3.94 -24.27
CA THR A 104 -3.15 3.72 -23.61
C THR A 104 -3.31 3.21 -22.18
N ILE A 105 -4.40 3.60 -21.50
CA ILE A 105 -4.75 3.15 -20.14
C ILE A 105 -5.79 2.03 -20.11
N ALA A 106 -6.13 1.42 -21.25
CA ALA A 106 -7.10 0.32 -21.32
C ALA A 106 -6.89 -0.74 -20.23
N GLY A 107 -7.98 -1.11 -19.54
CA GLY A 107 -7.97 -2.02 -18.40
C GLY A 107 -7.88 -1.34 -17.03
N LEU A 108 -7.57 -0.04 -16.97
CA LEU A 108 -7.78 0.77 -15.77
C LEU A 108 -9.23 1.28 -15.73
N ASP A 109 -9.84 1.31 -14.55
CA ASP A 109 -11.21 1.79 -14.36
C ASP A 109 -11.22 3.31 -14.17
N THR A 110 -11.78 4.03 -15.13
CA THR A 110 -11.88 5.49 -15.11
C THR A 110 -13.32 5.97 -15.00
N ALA A 111 -14.27 5.09 -14.65
CA ALA A 111 -15.68 5.46 -14.58
C ALA A 111 -15.89 6.59 -13.56
N ASP A 112 -15.24 6.49 -12.40
CA ASP A 112 -15.30 7.38 -11.24
C ASP A 112 -14.04 8.24 -11.08
N GLY A 113 -13.41 8.62 -12.20
CA GLY A 113 -12.26 9.51 -12.21
C GLY A 113 -12.53 10.84 -11.51
N MET A 114 -11.65 11.24 -10.60
CA MET A 114 -11.71 12.57 -9.99
C MET A 114 -11.43 13.65 -11.04
N THR A 115 -12.14 14.78 -10.94
CA THR A 115 -11.82 15.99 -11.72
C THR A 115 -10.35 16.36 -11.56
N VAL A 116 -9.70 16.62 -12.70
CA VAL A 116 -8.34 17.13 -12.79
C VAL A 116 -8.36 18.64 -12.96
N THR A 117 -7.50 19.32 -12.21
CA THR A 117 -7.15 20.74 -12.40
C THR A 117 -5.63 20.87 -12.40
N LEU A 118 -5.11 22.03 -12.81
CA LEU A 118 -3.67 22.30 -12.84
C LEU A 118 -3.00 22.08 -11.47
N ASP A 119 -3.69 22.41 -10.38
CA ASP A 119 -3.18 22.35 -9.01
C ASP A 119 -3.60 21.08 -8.22
N SER A 120 -4.46 20.23 -8.81
CA SER A 120 -4.99 19.02 -8.18
C SER A 120 -4.96 17.85 -9.15
N ASN A 121 -3.80 17.19 -9.26
CA ASN A 121 -3.58 16.04 -10.13
C ASN A 121 -2.29 15.27 -9.76
N LEU A 122 -2.09 14.11 -10.39
CA LEU A 122 -0.90 13.26 -10.27
C LEU A 122 -0.03 13.34 -11.55
N ASN A 123 0.29 14.56 -12.00
CA ASN A 123 0.87 14.87 -13.32
C ASN A 123 0.03 14.39 -14.52
N ASN A 124 -1.30 14.36 -14.36
CA ASN A 124 -2.26 13.91 -15.39
C ASN A 124 -3.10 15.06 -15.98
N GLU A 125 -2.74 16.32 -15.77
CA GLU A 125 -3.36 17.43 -16.51
C GLU A 125 -2.82 17.49 -17.95
N THR A 126 -1.53 17.16 -18.13
CA THR A 126 -0.91 16.97 -19.44
C THR A 126 -0.50 15.50 -19.62
N ALA A 127 0.14 15.15 -20.74
CA ALA A 127 0.88 13.89 -20.90
C ALA A 127 2.15 13.85 -20.02
N GLY A 128 2.02 14.30 -18.76
CA GLY A 128 3.08 14.36 -17.78
C GLY A 128 3.50 12.96 -17.36
N SER A 129 4.71 12.89 -16.80
CA SER A 129 5.27 11.67 -16.24
C SER A 129 5.42 11.79 -14.73
N LEU A 130 5.37 10.66 -14.05
CA LEU A 130 5.89 10.53 -12.70
C LEU A 130 7.36 10.09 -12.80
N TYR A 131 8.22 10.78 -12.07
CA TYR A 131 9.66 10.57 -12.10
C TYR A 131 10.26 11.03 -10.76
N PRO A 132 11.47 10.56 -10.40
CA PRO A 132 12.16 11.02 -9.19
C PRO A 132 12.25 12.55 -9.13
N GLY A 133 11.73 13.14 -8.06
CA GLY A 133 11.67 14.58 -7.83
C GLY A 133 10.32 15.24 -8.14
N ALA A 134 9.45 14.57 -8.91
CA ALA A 134 8.08 15.01 -9.18
C ALA A 134 7.28 15.10 -7.88
N ARG A 135 6.39 16.10 -7.81
CA ARG A 135 5.56 16.38 -6.64
C ARG A 135 4.33 17.15 -7.03
N GLY A 136 3.31 17.08 -6.20
CA GLY A 136 2.09 17.83 -6.40
C GLY A 136 1.11 17.63 -5.27
N LYS A 137 -0.15 17.86 -5.59
CA LYS A 137 -1.26 17.80 -4.64
C LYS A 137 -2.48 17.26 -5.35
N ILE A 138 -3.32 16.55 -4.61
CA ILE A 138 -4.71 16.23 -4.97
C ILE A 138 -5.56 16.79 -3.84
N THR A 139 -6.54 17.63 -4.16
CA THR A 139 -7.44 18.22 -3.17
C THR A 139 -8.84 17.67 -3.37
N PHE A 140 -9.49 17.29 -2.27
CA PHE A 140 -10.88 16.83 -2.27
C PHE A 140 -11.57 17.23 -0.97
N THR A 141 -12.90 17.19 -0.98
CA THR A 141 -13.75 17.62 0.14
C THR A 141 -14.73 16.52 0.50
N VAL A 142 -14.82 16.20 1.80
CA VAL A 142 -15.89 15.38 2.37
C VAL A 142 -17.00 16.32 2.83
N THR A 143 -18.18 16.21 2.22
CA THR A 143 -19.36 17.03 2.55
C THR A 143 -20.42 16.16 3.22
N PRO A 144 -20.71 16.36 4.52
CA PRO A 144 -21.80 15.67 5.18
C PRO A 144 -23.17 16.07 4.59
N HIS A 145 -24.07 15.09 4.47
CA HIS A 145 -25.50 15.26 4.19
C HIS A 145 -26.36 14.97 5.43
N THR A 146 -25.70 14.80 6.57
CA THR A 146 -26.29 14.56 7.87
C THR A 146 -25.52 15.36 8.92
N ASP A 147 -26.21 15.75 9.99
CA ASP A 147 -25.64 16.49 11.09
C ASP A 147 -25.03 15.59 12.16
N ASN A 148 -24.90 14.28 11.94
CA ASN A 148 -24.33 13.35 12.93
C ASN A 148 -23.35 12.34 12.30
N LEU A 149 -22.60 12.78 11.28
CA LEU A 149 -21.59 11.96 10.60
C LEU A 149 -20.54 11.46 11.60
N GLY A 150 -20.21 10.16 11.53
CA GLY A 150 -19.15 9.54 12.32
C GLY A 150 -17.75 9.85 11.80
N ASP A 151 -16.77 9.14 12.34
CA ASP A 151 -15.41 9.14 11.78
C ASP A 151 -15.44 8.62 10.34
N ILE A 152 -14.65 9.25 9.47
CA ILE A 152 -14.46 8.82 8.09
C ILE A 152 -13.03 8.32 7.93
N THR A 153 -12.89 7.10 7.41
CA THR A 153 -11.59 6.58 6.94
C THR A 153 -11.57 6.63 5.41
N ILE A 154 -10.57 7.30 4.86
CA ILE A 154 -10.27 7.27 3.43
C ILE A 154 -9.11 6.29 3.22
N ASN A 155 -9.36 5.25 2.45
CA ASN A 155 -8.35 4.27 2.07
C ASN A 155 -7.81 4.63 0.68
N LEU A 156 -6.48 4.65 0.56
CA LEU A 156 -5.77 4.79 -0.69
C LEU A 156 -5.33 3.40 -1.17
N SER A 157 -5.52 3.11 -2.45
CA SER A 157 -4.93 1.91 -3.06
C SER A 157 -4.35 2.23 -4.43
N ARG A 158 -3.39 1.41 -4.86
CA ARG A 158 -2.69 1.60 -6.13
C ARG A 158 -3.03 0.48 -7.11
N ILE A 159 -3.20 0.86 -8.37
CA ILE A 159 -3.26 -0.07 -9.50
C ILE A 159 -2.12 0.30 -10.45
N LEU A 160 -1.29 -0.69 -10.80
CA LEU A 160 -0.15 -0.53 -11.68
C LEU A 160 -0.46 -1.17 -13.04
N LYS A 161 -0.39 -0.39 -14.11
CA LYS A 161 -0.34 -0.93 -15.46
C LYS A 161 1.12 -1.10 -15.86
N ALA A 162 1.60 -2.34 -15.79
CA ALA A 162 2.94 -2.71 -16.22
C ALA A 162 2.98 -3.04 -17.73
N LYS A 163 4.18 -3.29 -18.28
CA LYS A 163 4.36 -3.79 -19.66
C LYS A 163 3.67 -5.15 -19.87
N GLY A 164 2.38 -5.14 -20.19
CA GLY A 164 1.58 -6.31 -20.55
C GLY A 164 0.66 -6.87 -19.46
N ASN A 165 0.69 -6.32 -18.23
CA ASN A 165 -0.14 -6.77 -17.11
C ASN A 165 -0.69 -5.58 -16.32
N ILE A 166 -1.76 -5.81 -15.56
CA ILE A 166 -2.29 -4.87 -14.57
C ILE A 166 -2.23 -5.56 -13.21
N TYR A 167 -1.77 -4.83 -12.19
CA TYR A 167 -1.61 -5.32 -10.84
C TYR A 167 -2.37 -4.41 -9.87
N GLU A 168 -3.31 -4.96 -9.11
CA GLU A 168 -4.08 -4.21 -8.13
C GLU A 168 -3.59 -4.51 -6.71
N GLU A 169 -3.39 -3.48 -5.89
CA GLU A 169 -2.97 -3.65 -4.50
C GLU A 169 -3.97 -4.50 -3.67
N ALA A 170 -5.24 -4.51 -4.07
CA ALA A 170 -6.30 -5.28 -3.41
C ALA A 170 -6.31 -6.78 -3.77
N ASP A 171 -5.53 -7.20 -4.78
CA ASP A 171 -5.49 -8.60 -5.19
C ASP A 171 -4.72 -9.43 -4.15
N GLY A 172 -5.42 -10.35 -3.49
CA GLY A 172 -4.83 -11.19 -2.44
C GLY A 172 -3.85 -12.27 -2.92
N ASN A 173 -3.60 -12.39 -4.23
CA ASN A 173 -2.72 -13.41 -4.81
C ASN A 173 -1.86 -12.84 -5.96
N LEU A 174 -1.11 -11.79 -5.65
CA LEU A 174 -0.15 -11.17 -6.56
C LEU A 174 1.06 -12.08 -6.77
N SER A 175 1.62 -12.07 -7.99
CA SER A 175 2.93 -12.69 -8.24
C SER A 175 4.03 -11.96 -7.46
N ASP A 176 5.18 -12.61 -7.25
CA ASP A 176 6.31 -12.00 -6.55
C ASP A 176 6.77 -10.70 -7.23
N ASP A 177 6.79 -10.67 -8.56
CA ASP A 177 7.12 -9.48 -9.36
C ASP A 177 6.11 -8.34 -9.15
N ALA A 178 4.82 -8.65 -9.15
CA ALA A 178 3.76 -7.67 -8.91
C ALA A 178 3.80 -7.11 -7.49
N SER A 179 3.99 -7.99 -6.51
CA SER A 179 4.14 -7.65 -5.10
C SER A 179 5.36 -6.75 -4.89
N THR A 180 6.48 -7.05 -5.57
CA THR A 180 7.69 -6.24 -5.55
C THR A 180 7.43 -4.85 -6.12
N LEU A 181 6.85 -4.74 -7.33
CA LEU A 181 6.57 -3.45 -7.96
C LEU A 181 5.62 -2.57 -7.13
N LEU A 182 4.56 -3.15 -6.58
CA LEU A 182 3.64 -2.44 -5.69
C LEU A 182 4.36 -1.95 -4.43
N SER A 183 5.22 -2.78 -3.83
CA SER A 183 6.01 -2.42 -2.66
C SER A 183 6.96 -1.26 -2.95
N LEU A 184 7.63 -1.30 -4.11
CA LEU A 184 8.52 -0.22 -4.54
C LEU A 184 7.76 1.09 -4.78
N VAL A 185 6.64 1.06 -5.52
CA VAL A 185 5.81 2.26 -5.73
C VAL A 185 5.30 2.84 -4.41
N LYS A 186 5.03 2.01 -3.39
CA LYS A 186 4.62 2.49 -2.05
C LYS A 186 5.74 3.23 -1.31
N GLY A 187 7.00 2.80 -1.41
CA GLY A 187 8.12 3.49 -0.80
C GLY A 187 8.62 4.71 -1.57
N HIS A 188 8.27 4.80 -2.86
CA HIS A 188 8.73 5.87 -3.75
C HIS A 188 7.69 6.96 -3.97
N LEU A 189 6.41 6.63 -4.13
CA LEU A 189 5.31 7.61 -4.22
C LEU A 189 4.68 7.81 -2.84
N LEU A 190 5.21 8.79 -2.11
CA LEU A 190 4.83 9.12 -0.74
C LEU A 190 3.70 10.14 -0.69
N PHE A 191 2.89 10.06 0.36
CA PHE A 191 1.71 10.90 0.55
C PHE A 191 1.71 11.56 1.94
N PHE A 192 1.21 12.80 2.00
CA PHE A 192 1.18 13.64 3.19
C PHE A 192 -0.09 14.50 3.20
N THR A 193 -0.65 14.81 4.36
CA THR A 193 -1.84 15.70 4.46
C THR A 193 -1.48 17.17 4.69
N SER A 194 -0.20 17.47 4.91
CA SER A 194 0.30 18.84 5.11
C SER A 194 1.62 19.09 4.38
N CYS A 195 1.75 20.29 3.82
CA CYS A 195 2.99 20.82 3.27
C CYS A 195 3.05 22.33 3.51
N LYS A 196 4.08 22.78 4.23
CA LYS A 196 4.29 24.19 4.58
C LYS A 196 5.69 24.61 4.18
N ASN A 197 5.79 25.71 3.43
CA ASN A 197 7.06 26.23 2.92
C ASN A 197 7.91 25.18 2.18
N GLY A 198 7.25 24.24 1.48
CA GLY A 198 7.89 23.15 0.74
C GLY A 198 8.30 21.93 1.57
N TYR A 199 8.05 21.94 2.89
CA TYR A 199 8.29 20.79 3.76
C TYR A 199 6.99 20.06 4.09
N TYR A 200 7.03 18.74 3.99
CA TYR A 200 5.91 17.85 4.24
C TYR A 200 5.82 17.48 5.73
N SER A 201 4.59 17.29 6.20
CA SER A 201 4.27 16.74 7.52
C SER A 201 3.00 15.88 7.42
N ASP A 202 2.71 15.14 8.48
CA ASP A 202 1.50 14.31 8.60
C ASP A 202 1.47 13.25 7.49
N ARG A 203 2.50 12.38 7.49
CA ARG A 203 2.63 11.32 6.49
C ARG A 203 1.43 10.39 6.54
N VAL A 204 0.88 10.09 5.37
CA VAL A 204 -0.17 9.07 5.23
C VAL A 204 0.47 7.70 5.41
N VAL A 205 0.20 7.06 6.55
CA VAL A 205 0.64 5.70 6.89
C VAL A 205 -0.46 4.69 6.62
N ASP A 206 -0.08 3.44 6.35
CA ASP A 206 -1.00 2.33 6.05
C ASP A 206 -2.01 2.62 4.93
N SER A 207 -1.69 3.58 4.07
CA SER A 207 -2.58 4.09 3.02
C SER A 207 -3.93 4.59 3.56
N LYS A 208 -3.98 5.15 4.78
CA LYS A 208 -5.22 5.62 5.42
C LYS A 208 -5.15 7.08 5.82
N ILE A 209 -6.25 7.80 5.60
CA ILE A 209 -6.48 9.15 6.12
C ILE A 209 -7.72 9.08 7.00
N GLU A 210 -7.56 9.45 8.27
CA GLU A 210 -8.64 9.50 9.23
C GLU A 210 -9.15 10.94 9.36
N ILE A 211 -10.46 11.10 9.29
CA ILE A 211 -11.17 12.35 9.58
C ILE A 211 -12.05 12.07 10.78
N HIS A 212 -11.66 12.60 11.94
CA HIS A 212 -12.42 12.43 13.15
C HIS A 212 -13.75 13.19 13.09
N LYS A 213 -14.78 12.63 13.72
CA LYS A 213 -16.12 13.22 13.85
C LYS A 213 -16.08 14.69 14.29
N SER A 214 -15.14 15.04 15.17
CA SER A 214 -14.96 16.41 15.66
C SER A 214 -14.73 17.43 14.53
N GLU A 215 -14.12 17.05 13.41
CA GLU A 215 -13.86 17.95 12.28
C GLU A 215 -15.14 18.45 11.60
N PHE A 216 -16.22 17.65 11.68
CA PHE A 216 -17.56 17.97 11.20
C PHE A 216 -18.41 18.71 12.24
N CYS A 217 -17.87 19.02 13.43
CA CYS A 217 -18.61 19.65 14.53
C CYS A 217 -18.19 21.11 14.74
N GLU A 218 -19.05 21.90 15.40
CA GLU A 218 -18.74 23.29 15.72
C GLU A 218 -17.55 23.36 16.67
N ASN A 219 -16.44 23.97 16.23
CA ASN A 219 -15.20 24.09 17.02
C ASN A 219 -14.66 22.76 17.60
N GLY A 220 -14.96 21.62 16.96
CA GLY A 220 -14.54 20.30 17.45
C GLY A 220 -15.43 19.69 18.54
N ASP A 221 -16.50 20.38 18.97
CA ASP A 221 -17.39 19.90 20.03
C ASP A 221 -18.37 18.86 19.48
N VAL A 222 -18.11 17.58 19.77
CA VAL A 222 -18.92 16.44 19.29
C VAL A 222 -20.39 16.45 19.74
N THR A 223 -20.75 17.32 20.70
CA THR A 223 -22.14 17.54 21.14
C THR A 223 -22.89 18.54 20.28
N LYS A 224 -22.18 19.28 19.41
CA LYS A 224 -22.72 20.28 18.47
C LYS A 224 -22.36 19.92 17.03
N PRO A 225 -22.94 18.83 16.52
CA PRO A 225 -22.53 18.33 15.23
C PRO A 225 -23.18 19.17 14.11
N THR A 226 -22.50 19.27 12.97
CA THR A 226 -22.89 20.17 11.87
C THR A 226 -22.77 19.44 10.53
N ASN A 227 -23.13 20.12 9.44
CA ASN A 227 -22.87 19.68 8.07
C ASN A 227 -21.62 20.34 7.46
N LYS A 228 -20.70 20.83 8.30
CA LYS A 228 -19.46 21.46 7.85
C LYS A 228 -18.63 20.48 7.02
N SER A 229 -18.27 20.87 5.81
CA SER A 229 -17.38 20.09 4.96
C SER A 229 -15.92 20.15 5.45
N VAL A 230 -15.20 19.05 5.26
CA VAL A 230 -13.77 18.94 5.56
C VAL A 230 -13.01 18.81 4.24
N THR A 231 -12.06 19.71 3.99
CA THR A 231 -11.21 19.68 2.80
C THR A 231 -9.86 19.09 3.15
N ILE A 232 -9.45 18.09 2.36
CA ILE A 232 -8.17 17.40 2.50
C ILE A 232 -7.27 17.78 1.34
N ASN A 233 -6.02 18.10 1.65
CA ASN A 233 -4.96 18.27 0.68
C ASN A 233 -4.03 17.06 0.77
N LEU A 234 -4.12 16.16 -0.19
CA LEU A 234 -3.21 15.02 -0.33
C LEU A 234 -2.00 15.45 -1.15
N TYR A 235 -0.94 15.88 -0.46
CA TYR A 235 0.34 16.14 -1.09
C TYR A 235 1.02 14.83 -1.44
N TRP A 236 1.64 14.78 -2.62
CA TRP A 236 2.38 13.62 -3.08
C TRP A 236 3.77 14.02 -3.56
N VAL A 237 4.73 13.13 -3.37
CA VAL A 237 6.11 13.35 -3.78
C VAL A 237 6.77 12.01 -4.12
N TRP A 238 7.51 12.01 -5.23
CA TRP A 238 8.52 11.01 -5.50
C TRP A 238 9.88 11.60 -5.11
N PRO A 239 10.52 11.18 -4.00
CA PRO A 239 11.81 11.72 -3.61
C PRO A 239 12.88 11.43 -4.67
N GLU A 240 13.64 12.47 -5.05
CA GLU A 240 14.60 12.38 -6.16
C GLU A 240 15.86 11.62 -5.79
N TYR A 241 16.27 11.76 -4.53
CA TYR A 241 17.53 11.23 -4.04
C TYR A 241 17.33 10.50 -2.72
N PHE A 242 18.08 9.42 -2.51
CA PHE A 242 18.13 8.73 -1.21
C PHE A 242 18.48 9.69 -0.05
N GLN A 243 19.27 10.72 -0.32
CA GLN A 243 19.65 11.77 0.63
C GLN A 243 18.42 12.49 1.22
N ASN A 244 17.28 12.51 0.54
CA ASN A 244 16.05 13.10 1.05
C ASN A 244 15.45 12.34 2.26
N PHE A 245 15.88 11.09 2.49
CA PHE A 245 15.53 10.28 3.68
C PHE A 245 16.55 10.43 4.82
N VAL A 246 17.67 11.11 4.59
CA VAL A 246 18.80 11.25 5.53
C VAL A 246 18.97 12.69 5.99
N LEU A 247 18.64 13.66 5.13
CA LEU A 247 18.84 15.08 5.39
C LEU A 247 17.50 15.79 5.58
N THR A 248 17.53 16.82 6.42
CA THR A 248 16.40 17.73 6.66
C THR A 248 16.82 19.16 6.35
N GLY A 249 15.82 20.03 6.18
CA GLY A 249 16.01 21.44 5.87
C GLY A 249 16.66 21.70 4.51
N ASN A 250 17.01 22.97 4.29
CA ASN A 250 17.51 23.43 3.00
C ASN A 250 19.03 23.24 2.91
N ALA A 251 19.47 21.98 2.85
CA ALA A 251 20.88 21.66 2.66
C ALA A 251 21.24 21.78 1.18
N ASN A 252 21.76 22.95 0.82
CA ASN A 252 22.55 23.25 -0.38
C ASN A 252 21.85 23.19 -1.73
N TYR A 253 21.12 22.13 -2.10
CA TYR A 253 20.35 22.02 -3.37
C TYR A 253 19.28 20.92 -3.31
N TYR A 254 19.33 20.04 -2.30
CA TYR A 254 18.41 18.92 -2.16
C TYR A 254 17.07 19.42 -1.62
N LYS A 255 15.99 19.20 -2.37
CA LYS A 255 14.62 19.54 -1.97
C LYS A 255 14.12 18.54 -0.91
N ASN A 256 14.78 18.53 0.24
CA ASN A 256 14.53 17.60 1.35
C ASN A 256 13.07 17.68 1.81
N LEU A 257 12.55 16.54 2.26
CA LEU A 257 11.13 16.41 2.55
C LEU A 257 10.72 17.17 3.82
N PHE A 258 11.61 17.20 4.81
CA PHE A 258 11.26 17.67 6.15
C PHE A 258 12.02 18.93 6.54
N ALA A 259 11.34 19.81 7.28
CA ALA A 259 11.95 20.98 7.89
C ALA A 259 13.07 20.54 8.87
N PRO A 260 14.10 21.38 9.07
CA PRO A 260 15.12 21.08 10.06
C PRO A 260 14.44 20.99 11.45
N PRO A 261 14.85 20.04 12.30
CA PRO A 261 14.22 19.87 13.60
C PRO A 261 14.43 21.12 14.46
N THR A 262 13.35 21.71 14.98
CA THR A 262 13.42 22.84 15.92
C THR A 262 13.86 22.38 17.32
N ASP A 263 13.47 21.18 17.74
CA ASP A 263 13.73 20.61 19.08
C ASP A 263 14.53 19.30 19.03
N GLY A 264 15.40 19.15 18.02
CA GLY A 264 16.31 18.01 17.89
C GLY A 264 15.75 16.76 17.19
N LYS A 265 14.44 16.66 16.94
CA LYS A 265 13.82 15.65 16.04
C LYS A 265 12.58 16.21 15.34
N ASN A 266 12.38 15.83 14.08
CA ASN A 266 11.10 15.99 13.38
C ASN A 266 10.40 14.60 13.41
N PRO A 267 9.18 14.48 13.98
CA PRO A 267 8.54 13.18 14.21
C PRO A 267 8.25 12.44 12.90
N ASP A 268 7.78 13.12 11.85
CA ASP A 268 7.53 12.51 10.55
C ASP A 268 8.81 12.02 9.88
N TYR A 269 9.90 12.78 10.01
CA TYR A 269 11.22 12.38 9.53
C TYR A 269 11.72 11.10 10.23
N VAL A 270 11.63 11.05 11.56
CA VAL A 270 12.03 9.87 12.34
C VAL A 270 11.14 8.67 12.01
N ALA A 271 9.83 8.89 11.87
CA ALA A 271 8.89 7.84 11.48
C ALA A 271 9.15 7.32 10.07
N LEU A 272 9.58 8.16 9.13
CA LEU A 272 9.96 7.71 7.78
C LEU A 272 11.23 6.88 7.80
N GLN A 273 12.26 7.29 8.56
CA GLN A 273 13.46 6.48 8.70
C GLN A 273 13.18 5.14 9.39
N ALA A 274 12.33 5.12 10.39
CA ALA A 274 11.92 3.88 11.06
C ALA A 274 11.17 2.95 10.09
N ASP A 275 10.25 3.49 9.30
CA ASP A 275 9.52 2.75 8.28
C ASP A 275 10.46 2.17 7.21
N MET A 276 11.37 2.99 6.67
CA MET A 276 12.35 2.56 5.67
C MET A 276 13.27 1.45 6.19
N ASN A 277 13.68 1.52 7.46
CA ASN A 277 14.51 0.49 8.07
C ASN A 277 13.74 -0.80 8.34
N LYS A 278 12.45 -0.71 8.68
CA LYS A 278 11.56 -1.86 8.88
C LYS A 278 11.21 -2.53 7.55
N ASN A 279 11.01 -1.72 6.50
CA ASN A 279 10.43 -2.13 5.22
C ASN A 279 11.42 -1.89 4.07
N LYS A 280 12.68 -2.31 4.21
CA LYS A 280 13.77 -2.01 3.25
C LYS A 280 13.42 -2.31 1.79
N VAL A 281 12.74 -3.42 1.53
CA VAL A 281 12.34 -3.86 0.19
C VAL A 281 11.24 -3.02 -0.46
N ASN A 282 10.61 -2.09 0.29
CA ASN A 282 9.71 -1.09 -0.30
C ASN A 282 10.49 0.09 -0.91
N TYR A 283 11.75 0.27 -0.54
CA TYR A 283 12.55 1.44 -0.93
C TYR A 283 13.78 1.07 -1.76
N PHE A 284 14.29 -0.14 -1.58
CA PHE A 284 15.54 -0.61 -2.16
C PHE A 284 15.30 -1.82 -3.07
N PHE A 285 16.06 -1.92 -4.15
CA PHE A 285 16.00 -3.05 -5.08
C PHE A 285 17.40 -3.51 -5.52
N GLY A 286 17.53 -4.82 -5.77
CA GLY A 286 18.76 -5.45 -6.23
C GLY A 286 19.89 -5.46 -5.21
N ALA A 287 21.13 -5.37 -5.70
CA ALA A 287 22.35 -5.45 -4.90
C ALA A 287 23.31 -4.28 -5.19
N ALA A 288 23.99 -3.78 -4.16
CA ALA A 288 25.07 -2.80 -4.28
C ALA A 288 26.07 -2.93 -3.12
N GLY A 289 27.36 -2.72 -3.40
CA GLY A 289 28.41 -2.78 -2.35
C GLY A 289 28.46 -4.09 -1.57
N GLY A 290 28.09 -5.22 -2.19
CA GLY A 290 28.02 -6.53 -1.53
C GLY A 290 26.81 -6.70 -0.59
N LYS A 291 25.79 -5.85 -0.68
CA LYS A 291 24.54 -5.92 0.09
C LYS A 291 23.34 -6.03 -0.85
N GLU A 292 22.45 -6.95 -0.55
CA GLU A 292 21.11 -7.02 -1.14
C GLU A 292 20.19 -5.98 -0.50
N ALA A 293 19.12 -5.59 -1.21
CA ALA A 293 18.12 -4.62 -0.75
C ALA A 293 17.60 -4.89 0.67
N ALA A 294 17.24 -6.13 0.99
CA ALA A 294 16.74 -6.52 2.31
C ALA A 294 17.78 -6.34 3.44
N SER A 295 19.07 -6.31 3.09
CA SER A 295 20.20 -6.15 4.01
C SER A 295 20.89 -4.78 3.85
N ALA A 296 20.23 -3.81 3.22
CA ALA A 296 20.75 -2.46 3.07
C ALA A 296 21.12 -1.85 4.44
N PRO A 297 22.19 -1.02 4.51
CA PRO A 297 22.58 -0.34 5.74
C PRO A 297 21.41 0.36 6.47
N THR A 298 21.55 0.56 7.77
CA THR A 298 20.56 1.29 8.57
C THR A 298 20.54 2.76 8.13
N VAL A 299 19.36 3.25 7.75
CA VAL A 299 19.14 4.63 7.34
C VAL A 299 19.05 5.50 8.59
N SER A 300 19.94 6.49 8.70
CA SER A 300 19.94 7.45 9.79
C SER A 300 20.68 8.73 9.39
N ALA A 301 20.44 9.81 10.12
CA ALA A 301 21.17 11.08 9.91
C ALA A 301 22.71 10.97 10.08
N SER A 302 23.18 9.91 10.77
CA SER A 302 24.59 9.71 11.11
C SER A 302 25.24 8.57 10.33
N MET A 303 24.58 8.06 9.28
CA MET A 303 25.13 6.98 8.47
C MET A 303 26.42 7.40 7.76
N THR A 304 27.33 6.45 7.53
CA THR A 304 28.61 6.75 6.90
C THR A 304 28.44 7.10 5.42
N SER A 305 29.42 7.80 4.83
CA SER A 305 29.40 8.08 3.38
C SER A 305 29.38 6.80 2.54
N SER A 306 30.05 5.74 3.01
CA SER A 306 30.04 4.42 2.35
C SER A 306 28.64 3.80 2.37
N ASP A 307 27.99 3.79 3.53
CA ASP A 307 26.62 3.27 3.66
C ASP A 307 25.62 4.11 2.85
N THR A 308 25.82 5.42 2.80
CA THR A 308 24.99 6.35 2.01
C THR A 308 25.09 6.01 0.53
N ALA A 309 26.29 5.73 0.03
CA ALA A 309 26.51 5.34 -1.36
C ALA A 309 25.83 4.00 -1.70
N ILE A 310 25.88 3.02 -0.80
CA ILE A 310 25.20 1.73 -0.96
C ILE A 310 23.68 1.92 -1.04
N CYS A 311 23.09 2.62 -0.06
CA CYS A 311 21.66 2.88 -0.05
C CYS A 311 21.20 3.72 -1.26
N SER A 312 22.00 4.70 -1.69
CA SER A 312 21.71 5.50 -2.88
C SER A 312 21.67 4.65 -4.15
N ALA A 313 22.62 3.73 -4.32
CA ALA A 313 22.61 2.82 -5.47
C ALA A 313 21.39 1.89 -5.45
N LEU A 314 21.06 1.32 -4.28
CA LEU A 314 19.88 0.45 -4.13
C LEU A 314 18.55 1.19 -4.34
N TYR A 315 18.48 2.46 -3.95
CA TYR A 315 17.32 3.32 -4.17
C TYR A 315 17.16 3.65 -5.66
N ASN A 316 18.25 4.01 -6.34
CA ASN A 316 18.23 4.26 -7.78
C ASN A 316 17.86 3.01 -8.58
N ASN A 317 18.32 1.82 -8.17
CA ASN A 317 17.89 0.55 -8.76
C ASN A 317 16.38 0.34 -8.63
N ALA A 318 15.77 0.78 -7.52
CA ALA A 318 14.33 0.72 -7.33
C ALA A 318 13.60 1.72 -8.23
N ASP A 319 14.11 2.95 -8.36
CA ASP A 319 13.58 3.94 -9.31
C ASP A 319 13.58 3.39 -10.74
N GLU A 320 14.71 2.81 -11.17
CA GLU A 320 14.88 2.20 -12.49
C GLU A 320 13.92 1.03 -12.67
N GLN A 321 13.78 0.14 -11.67
CA GLN A 321 12.85 -0.98 -11.72
C GLN A 321 11.39 -0.53 -11.88
N ILE A 322 10.98 0.54 -11.21
CA ILE A 322 9.63 1.12 -11.39
C ILE A 322 9.52 1.71 -12.80
N GLY A 323 10.44 2.57 -13.20
CA GLY A 323 10.42 3.26 -14.50
C GLY A 323 10.44 2.32 -15.71
N ASP A 324 11.17 1.21 -15.60
CA ASP A 324 11.27 0.22 -16.67
C ASP A 324 10.02 -0.66 -16.81
N LYS A 325 9.32 -0.94 -15.71
CA LYS A 325 8.24 -1.92 -15.71
C LYS A 325 6.85 -1.31 -15.65
N VAL A 326 6.67 -0.18 -14.96
CA VAL A 326 5.38 0.47 -14.73
C VAL A 326 5.16 1.57 -15.75
N LYS A 327 4.07 1.47 -16.53
CA LYS A 327 3.68 2.50 -17.50
C LYS A 327 2.72 3.53 -16.91
N TYR A 328 1.78 3.08 -16.08
CA TYR A 328 0.80 3.95 -15.45
C TYR A 328 0.56 3.52 -14.01
N ILE A 329 0.29 4.51 -13.16
CA ILE A 329 -0.13 4.35 -11.77
C ILE A 329 -1.50 5.00 -11.65
N GLN A 330 -2.49 4.23 -11.22
CA GLN A 330 -3.77 4.76 -10.81
C GLN A 330 -3.85 4.73 -9.27
N LEU A 331 -4.19 5.88 -8.70
CA LEU A 331 -4.53 6.00 -7.28
C LEU A 331 -6.05 5.92 -7.13
N ARG A 332 -6.53 4.96 -6.35
CA ARG A 332 -7.95 4.81 -6.01
C ARG A 332 -8.18 5.30 -4.58
N MET A 333 -9.31 5.94 -4.36
CA MET A 333 -9.75 6.41 -3.05
C MET A 333 -11.12 5.81 -2.74
N SER A 334 -11.25 5.16 -1.59
CA SER A 334 -12.54 4.75 -1.05
C SER A 334 -12.74 5.35 0.33
N ALA A 335 -13.96 5.71 0.66
CA ALA A 335 -14.31 6.27 1.97
C ALA A 335 -15.30 5.36 2.68
N GLN A 336 -15.18 5.26 3.99
CA GLN A 336 -16.10 4.53 4.85
C GLN A 336 -16.38 5.31 6.12
N GLU A 337 -17.65 5.34 6.54
CA GLU A 337 -18.05 5.87 7.84
C GLU A 337 -18.05 4.72 8.86
N GLY A 338 -17.38 4.90 9.99
CA GLY A 338 -17.32 3.89 11.05
C GLY A 338 -15.97 3.81 11.72
N VAL A 339 -15.94 3.08 12.83
CA VAL A 339 -14.82 3.06 13.77
C VAL A 339 -13.55 2.57 13.06
N SER A 340 -12.51 3.39 13.10
CA SER A 340 -11.12 2.96 12.95
C SER A 340 -10.89 1.78 13.90
N SER A 341 -10.91 0.55 13.36
CA SER A 341 -10.66 -0.68 14.11
C SER A 341 -9.17 -0.92 14.29
#